data_AF-A0AA92S953-F1
#
_entry.id   AF-A0AA92S953-F1
#
_cell.length_a   1.000
_cell.length_b   1.000
_cell.length_c   1.000
_cell.angle_alpha   90.00
_cell.angle_beta   90.00
_cell.angle_gamma   90.00
#
_symmetry.space_group_name_H-M   'P 1'
#
loop_
_entity.id
_entity.type
_entity.pdbx_description
1 polymer ?
#
loop_
_entity_poly.entity_id
_entity_poly.type
_entity_poly.pdbx_seq_one_letter_code
_entity_poly.pdbx_strand_id
1 'polypeptide(L)'
;MGRSFANLHIKSKNLEKTIATLRELTEAHPEVLGQSEDKAQAIKVDMYVSKSNENWISVLHDYFVWGTVKKIGKTLSQLTKEPVMTVGYMNEEIFELSVFGNGAIQAERIFCEQWTRDEYGLKEDRLHDDYLREALDIRNEDFDDFISMTSPYQAVDKLSELVRMSLWSDAEWIPHEESLRERFEKYEF
;
A
#
# COMPACT_ATOMS: atom_id res chain seq x y z
N MET A 1 17.01 8.39 13.32
CA MET A 1 16.70 8.10 11.92
C MET A 1 15.30 7.51 11.94
N GLY A 2 14.32 8.22 11.38
CA GLY A 2 12.95 7.72 11.39
C GLY A 2 12.76 6.61 10.37
N ARG A 3 11.79 5.73 10.64
CA ARG A 3 11.49 4.55 9.84
C ARG A 3 10.54 4.96 8.71
N SER A 4 10.75 4.41 7.52
CA SER A 4 9.76 4.46 6.44
C SER A 4 9.48 3.06 5.93
N PHE A 5 8.21 2.76 5.73
CA PHE A 5 7.75 1.50 5.15
C PHE A 5 6.44 1.75 4.42
N ALA A 6 6.07 0.83 3.55
CA ALA A 6 4.81 0.87 2.87
C ALA A 6 4.29 -0.54 2.61
N ASN A 7 3.00 -0.62 2.36
CA ASN A 7 2.35 -1.84 1.91
C ASN A 7 1.30 -1.55 0.85
N LEU A 8 0.90 -2.62 0.18
CA LEU A 8 0.06 -2.55 -1.00
C LEU A 8 -1.11 -3.52 -0.87
N HIS A 9 -2.28 -3.10 -1.31
CA HIS A 9 -3.50 -3.89 -1.26
C HIS A 9 -4.19 -3.86 -2.62
N ILE A 10 -4.51 -5.03 -3.16
CA ILE A 10 -5.17 -5.20 -4.45
C ILE A 10 -6.61 -5.59 -4.20
N LYS A 11 -7.57 -4.86 -4.78
CA LYS A 11 -9.00 -5.13 -4.62
C LYS A 11 -9.42 -6.34 -5.46
N SER A 12 -9.07 -7.53 -5.00
CA SER A 12 -9.27 -8.82 -5.67
C SER A 12 -9.85 -9.86 -4.72
N LYS A 13 -10.72 -10.72 -5.25
CA LYS A 13 -11.20 -11.93 -4.56
C LYS A 13 -10.41 -13.19 -4.93
N ASN A 14 -9.59 -13.10 -5.98
CA ASN A 14 -8.91 -14.23 -6.60
C ASN A 14 -7.40 -14.15 -6.34
N LEU A 15 -6.96 -14.95 -5.37
CA LEU A 15 -5.56 -15.01 -4.95
C LEU A 15 -4.63 -15.52 -6.06
N GLU A 16 -5.03 -16.55 -6.80
CA GLU A 16 -4.22 -17.13 -7.88
C GLU A 16 -3.96 -16.11 -9.00
N LYS A 17 -5.00 -15.37 -9.42
CA LYS A 17 -4.86 -14.28 -10.41
C LYS A 17 -3.93 -13.19 -9.88
N THR A 18 -4.04 -12.84 -8.61
CA THR A 18 -3.16 -11.85 -7.99
C THR A 18 -1.71 -12.32 -7.96
N ILE A 19 -1.44 -13.57 -7.57
CA ILE A 19 -0.09 -14.14 -7.59
C ILE A 19 0.49 -14.16 -9.01
N ALA A 20 -0.31 -14.55 -10.01
CA ALA A 20 0.12 -14.51 -11.40
C ALA A 20 0.48 -13.09 -11.86
N THR A 21 -0.29 -12.09 -11.43
CA THR A 21 0.00 -10.68 -11.74
C THR A 21 1.25 -10.16 -11.01
N LEU A 22 1.49 -10.60 -9.78
CA LEU A 22 2.72 -10.26 -9.04
C LEU A 22 3.95 -10.89 -9.70
N ARG A 23 3.83 -12.12 -10.23
CA ARG A 23 4.89 -12.73 -11.03
C ARG A 23 5.16 -11.93 -12.30
N GLU A 24 4.12 -11.54 -13.03
CA GLU A 24 4.24 -10.69 -14.22
C GLU A 24 4.90 -9.35 -13.89
N LEU A 25 4.58 -8.73 -12.74
CA LEU A 25 5.24 -7.51 -12.28
C LEU A 25 6.76 -7.74 -12.12
N THR A 26 7.17 -8.84 -11.50
CA THR A 26 8.59 -9.17 -11.29
C THR A 26 9.32 -9.42 -12.60
N GLU A 27 8.68 -10.10 -13.56
CA GLU A 27 9.29 -10.46 -14.84
C GLU A 27 9.33 -9.29 -15.85
N ALA A 28 8.23 -8.54 -15.96
CA ALA A 28 8.06 -7.51 -16.98
C ALA A 28 8.46 -6.10 -16.51
N HIS A 29 8.47 -5.86 -15.20
CA HIS A 29 8.74 -4.55 -14.59
C HIS A 29 9.73 -4.60 -13.41
N PRO A 30 10.87 -5.32 -13.51
CA PRO A 30 11.83 -5.46 -12.40
C PRO A 30 12.35 -4.11 -11.87
N GLU A 31 12.40 -3.08 -12.72
CA GLU A 31 12.84 -1.73 -12.37
C GLU A 31 11.94 -1.01 -11.37
N VAL A 32 10.68 -1.42 -11.23
CA VAL A 32 9.77 -0.85 -10.21
C VAL A 32 9.99 -1.48 -8.84
N LEU A 33 10.64 -2.64 -8.80
CA LEU A 33 11.06 -3.36 -7.58
C LEU A 33 12.52 -3.08 -7.21
N GLY A 34 13.13 -2.05 -7.81
CA GLY A 34 14.51 -1.64 -7.51
C GLY A 34 15.58 -2.55 -8.09
N GLN A 35 15.20 -3.45 -9.02
CA GLN A 35 16.16 -4.27 -9.73
C GLN A 35 16.68 -3.49 -10.95
N SER A 36 17.98 -3.26 -11.01
CA SER A 36 18.65 -2.72 -12.19
C SER A 36 19.07 -3.85 -13.13
N GLU A 37 18.96 -3.64 -14.44
CA GLU A 37 19.43 -4.58 -15.48
C GLU A 37 20.93 -4.99 -15.31
N ASP A 38 21.73 -4.15 -14.64
CA ASP A 38 23.17 -4.34 -14.47
C ASP A 38 23.60 -5.36 -13.39
N LYS A 39 22.68 -5.98 -12.65
CA LYS A 39 23.04 -7.02 -11.68
C LYS A 39 22.97 -8.39 -12.32
N ALA A 40 24.15 -8.98 -12.57
CA ALA A 40 24.36 -10.34 -13.10
C ALA A 40 23.80 -11.50 -12.22
N GLN A 41 23.00 -11.18 -11.20
CA GLN A 41 22.23 -12.13 -10.41
C GLN A 41 20.80 -11.60 -10.33
N ALA A 42 19.86 -12.36 -10.90
CA ALA A 42 18.44 -12.16 -10.64
C ALA A 42 18.25 -12.18 -9.12
N ILE A 43 17.93 -11.02 -8.54
CA ILE A 43 17.62 -10.94 -7.13
C ILE A 43 16.28 -11.66 -6.99
N LYS A 44 16.29 -12.74 -6.23
CA LYS A 44 15.08 -13.48 -5.89
C LYS A 44 14.11 -12.51 -5.19
N VAL A 45 12.91 -12.37 -5.75
CA VAL A 45 11.90 -11.43 -5.22
C VAL A 45 10.98 -12.21 -4.30
N ASP A 46 11.14 -11.98 -3.01
CA ASP A 46 10.31 -12.56 -1.98
C ASP A 46 9.17 -11.59 -1.67
N MET A 47 7.94 -11.94 -2.05
CA MET A 47 6.74 -11.18 -1.67
C MET A 47 5.93 -11.97 -0.65
N TYR A 48 5.39 -11.26 0.33
CA TYR A 48 4.51 -11.83 1.32
C TYR A 48 3.07 -11.45 1.00
N VAL A 49 2.21 -12.43 0.76
CA VAL A 49 0.85 -12.21 0.29
C VAL A 49 -0.16 -12.75 1.29
N SER A 50 -1.20 -11.97 1.58
CA SER A 50 -2.28 -12.37 2.48
C SER A 50 -3.63 -11.91 1.95
N LYS A 51 -4.61 -12.80 1.94
CA LYS A 51 -6.01 -12.42 1.73
C LYS A 51 -6.52 -11.72 3.00
N SER A 52 -6.48 -10.39 3.01
CA SER A 52 -6.71 -9.61 4.23
C SER A 52 -8.18 -9.47 4.59
N ASN A 53 -9.06 -9.44 3.59
CA ASN A 53 -10.50 -9.59 3.80
C ASN A 53 -11.14 -10.22 2.54
N GLU A 54 -12.46 -10.17 2.43
CA GLU A 54 -13.18 -10.75 1.29
C GLU A 54 -12.87 -10.10 -0.06
N ASN A 55 -12.43 -8.84 -0.06
CA ASN A 55 -12.29 -7.99 -1.24
C ASN A 55 -10.85 -7.53 -1.52
N TRP A 56 -9.92 -7.75 -0.60
CA TRP A 56 -8.57 -7.21 -0.66
C TRP A 56 -7.50 -8.24 -0.34
N ILE A 57 -6.45 -8.22 -1.15
CA ILE A 57 -5.23 -9.01 -0.97
C ILE A 57 -4.08 -8.05 -0.67
N SER A 58 -3.46 -8.22 0.49
CA SER A 58 -2.31 -7.43 0.92
C SER A 58 -1.02 -8.08 0.46
N VAL A 59 -0.06 -7.23 0.10
CA VAL A 59 1.26 -7.59 -0.37
C VAL A 59 2.29 -6.76 0.39
N LEU A 60 3.23 -7.45 1.01
CA LEU A 60 4.40 -6.85 1.66
C LEU A 60 5.65 -7.26 0.89
N HIS A 61 6.61 -6.35 0.78
CA HIS A 61 7.89 -6.56 0.12
C HIS A 61 8.89 -5.54 0.66
N ASP A 62 10.16 -5.92 0.83
CA ASP A 62 11.19 -5.09 1.49
C ASP A 62 11.47 -3.77 0.73
N TYR A 63 11.22 -3.74 -0.58
CA TYR A 63 11.36 -2.53 -1.40
C TYR A 63 10.17 -1.56 -1.29
N PHE A 64 9.09 -1.95 -0.61
CA PHE A 64 7.93 -1.08 -0.42
C PHE A 64 8.23 -0.08 0.68
N VAL A 65 8.62 1.12 0.27
CA VAL A 65 8.86 2.25 1.16
C VAL A 65 8.10 3.47 0.63
N TRP A 66 7.96 4.47 1.50
CA TRP A 66 7.44 5.76 1.09
C TRP A 66 8.28 6.32 -0.06
N GLY A 67 7.63 6.73 -1.16
CA GLY A 67 8.27 7.18 -2.40
C GLY A 67 8.38 6.14 -3.51
N THR A 68 8.56 4.83 -3.22
CA THR A 68 8.62 3.78 -4.26
C THR A 68 7.27 3.12 -4.49
N VAL A 69 6.49 2.93 -3.42
CA VAL A 69 5.23 2.15 -3.44
C VAL A 69 4.21 2.69 -4.44
N LYS A 70 4.15 4.00 -4.67
CA LYS A 70 3.22 4.61 -5.65
C LYS A 70 3.49 4.14 -7.09
N LYS A 71 4.76 4.02 -7.47
CA LYS A 71 5.14 3.53 -8.81
C LYS A 71 4.64 2.09 -9.00
N ILE A 72 4.78 1.28 -7.96
CA ILE A 72 4.36 -0.13 -7.92
C ILE A 72 2.84 -0.23 -7.97
N GLY A 73 2.12 0.56 -7.16
CA GLY A 73 0.66 0.64 -7.16
C GLY A 73 0.09 1.05 -8.52
N LYS A 74 0.73 2.03 -9.17
CA LYS A 74 0.41 2.45 -10.53
C LYS A 74 0.55 1.28 -11.52
N THR A 75 1.72 0.64 -11.57
CA THR A 75 1.97 -0.49 -12.49
C THR A 75 1.02 -1.65 -12.24
N LEU A 76 0.81 -2.04 -10.98
CA LEU A 76 -0.11 -3.13 -10.65
C LEU A 76 -1.55 -2.82 -11.04
N SER A 77 -2.04 -1.60 -10.79
CA SER A 77 -3.39 -1.22 -11.22
C SER A 77 -3.59 -1.27 -12.74
N GLN A 78 -2.51 -1.15 -13.51
CA GLN A 78 -2.52 -1.31 -14.96
C GLN A 78 -2.53 -2.78 -15.38
N LEU A 79 -1.83 -3.67 -14.68
CA LEU A 79 -1.77 -5.10 -14.97
C LEU A 79 -3.06 -5.81 -14.52
N THR A 80 -3.49 -5.59 -13.28
CA THR A 80 -4.67 -6.26 -12.70
C THR A 80 -5.98 -5.77 -13.30
N LYS A 81 -6.00 -4.52 -13.79
CA LYS A 81 -7.22 -3.75 -14.14
C LYS A 81 -8.18 -3.59 -12.95
N GLU A 82 -7.66 -3.73 -11.74
CA GLU A 82 -8.40 -3.62 -10.48
C GLU A 82 -7.84 -2.46 -9.65
N PRO A 83 -8.63 -1.88 -8.73
CA PRO A 83 -8.13 -0.88 -7.81
C PRO A 83 -6.97 -1.41 -6.97
N VAL A 84 -5.91 -0.60 -6.86
CA VAL A 84 -4.76 -0.89 -6.00
C VAL A 84 -4.61 0.25 -5.02
N MET A 85 -4.63 -0.07 -3.73
CA MET A 85 -4.39 0.85 -2.63
C MET A 85 -2.94 0.71 -2.17
N THR A 86 -2.26 1.82 -1.96
CA THR A 86 -0.95 1.85 -1.31
C THR A 86 -1.06 2.67 -0.05
N VAL A 87 -0.38 2.20 0.99
CA VAL A 87 -0.33 2.82 2.30
C VAL A 87 1.14 2.99 2.64
N GLY A 88 1.57 4.22 2.85
CA GLY A 88 2.95 4.57 3.13
C GLY A 88 3.09 5.32 4.45
N TYR A 89 4.19 5.05 5.15
CA TYR A 89 4.50 5.72 6.41
C TYR A 89 5.91 6.30 6.37
N MET A 90 6.07 7.44 7.02
CA MET A 90 7.36 8.05 7.22
C MET A 90 7.44 8.71 8.59
N ASN A 91 8.48 8.34 9.33
CA ASN A 91 8.90 8.96 10.59
C ASN A 91 7.80 9.09 11.64
N GLU A 92 6.76 8.25 11.60
CA GLU A 92 5.62 8.33 12.53
C GLU A 92 4.77 9.63 12.39
N GLU A 93 5.18 10.52 11.48
CA GLU A 93 4.63 11.87 11.28
C GLU A 93 3.76 11.96 10.03
N ILE A 94 3.89 11.00 9.12
CA ILE A 94 3.18 10.96 7.85
C ILE A 94 2.57 9.58 7.66
N PHE A 95 1.27 9.56 7.40
CA PHE A 95 0.55 8.43 6.83
C PHE A 95 -0.04 8.87 5.48
N GLU A 96 0.37 8.20 4.42
CA GLU A 96 -0.10 8.47 3.06
C GLU A 96 -0.93 7.31 2.54
N LEU A 97 -2.10 7.63 2.00
CA LEU A 97 -3.02 6.70 1.39
C LEU A 97 -3.26 7.11 -0.06
N SER A 98 -2.94 6.22 -0.99
CA SER A 98 -3.18 6.44 -2.42
C SER A 98 -3.97 5.29 -3.03
N VAL A 99 -4.92 5.59 -3.90
CA VAL A 99 -5.68 4.58 -4.67
C VAL A 99 -5.44 4.80 -6.15
N PHE A 100 -5.02 3.73 -6.83
CA PHE A 100 -4.73 3.68 -8.24
C PHE A 100 -5.79 2.84 -8.98
N GLY A 101 -6.07 3.23 -10.21
CA GLY A 101 -6.94 2.50 -11.11
C GLY A 101 -6.47 2.71 -12.55
N ASN A 102 -6.34 1.61 -13.30
CA ASN A 102 -5.93 1.63 -14.71
C ASN A 102 -4.62 2.39 -14.97
N GLY A 103 -3.63 2.29 -14.08
CA GLY A 103 -2.33 2.94 -14.25
C GLY A 103 -2.31 4.44 -13.93
N ALA A 104 -3.33 4.96 -13.23
CA ALA A 104 -3.38 6.36 -12.81
C ALA A 104 -3.85 6.49 -11.36
N ILE A 105 -3.38 7.54 -10.69
CA ILE A 105 -3.88 7.89 -9.36
C ILE A 105 -5.32 8.41 -9.46
N GLN A 106 -6.19 7.88 -8.62
CA GLN A 106 -7.61 8.20 -8.60
C GLN A 106 -7.98 9.04 -7.38
N ALA A 107 -7.36 8.73 -6.25
CA ALA A 107 -7.46 9.52 -5.03
C ALA A 107 -6.17 9.38 -4.20
N GLU A 108 -5.86 10.42 -3.44
CA GLU A 108 -4.77 10.47 -2.49
C GLU A 108 -5.16 11.30 -1.28
N ARG A 109 -4.67 10.89 -0.11
CA ARG A 109 -4.80 11.63 1.13
C ARG A 109 -3.53 11.47 1.96
N ILE A 110 -3.00 12.58 2.46
CA ILE A 110 -1.85 12.59 3.37
C ILE A 110 -2.33 13.05 4.75
N PHE A 111 -2.20 12.19 5.74
CA PHE A 111 -2.49 12.44 7.14
C PHE A 111 -1.20 12.84 7.84
N CYS A 112 -1.11 14.09 8.24
CA CYS A 112 -0.01 14.65 9.01
C CYS A 112 -0.44 15.97 9.67
N GLU A 113 0.34 16.41 10.65
CA GLU A 113 0.19 17.73 11.23
C GLU A 113 0.56 18.82 10.23
N GLN A 114 -0.03 20.02 10.38
CA GLN A 114 0.17 21.12 9.44
C GLN A 114 1.65 21.54 9.34
N TRP A 115 2.38 21.53 10.45
CA TRP A 115 3.80 21.89 10.45
C TRP A 115 4.64 20.89 9.63
N THR A 116 4.36 19.59 9.74
CA THR A 116 5.00 18.53 8.94
C THR A 116 4.69 18.72 7.47
N ARG A 117 3.42 19.01 7.14
CA ARG A 117 3.00 19.29 5.77
C ARG A 117 3.78 20.45 5.16
N ASP A 118 3.95 21.54 5.91
CA ASP A 118 4.67 22.73 5.45
C ASP A 118 6.18 22.49 5.34
N GLU A 119 6.79 21.78 6.30
CA GLU A 119 8.22 21.45 6.32
C GLU A 119 8.63 20.56 5.14
N TYR A 120 7.86 19.51 4.87
CA TYR A 120 8.13 18.57 3.78
C TYR A 120 7.48 18.98 2.44
N GLY A 121 6.73 20.08 2.41
CA GLY A 121 6.05 20.58 1.21
C GLY A 121 5.00 19.62 0.63
N LEU A 122 4.33 18.85 1.50
CA LEU A 122 3.46 17.74 1.10
C LEU A 122 2.17 18.25 0.48
N LYS A 123 1.85 17.72 -0.71
CA LYS A 123 0.62 17.98 -1.43
C LYS A 123 0.14 16.70 -2.07
N GLU A 124 -1.15 16.45 -1.97
CA GLU A 124 -1.81 15.35 -2.64
C GLU A 124 -1.77 15.57 -4.16
N ASP A 125 -1.37 14.54 -4.89
CA ASP A 125 -1.39 14.53 -6.36
C ASP A 125 -2.84 14.61 -6.88
N ARG A 126 -3.78 13.99 -6.17
CA ARG A 126 -5.21 14.00 -6.52
C ARG A 126 -6.12 13.82 -5.31
N LEU A 127 -6.60 14.93 -4.76
CA LEU A 127 -7.60 14.90 -3.68
C LEU A 127 -8.99 14.59 -4.26
N HIS A 128 -9.53 13.41 -4.00
CA HIS A 128 -10.85 12.98 -4.47
C HIS A 128 -11.55 12.09 -3.45
N ASP A 129 -12.03 12.75 -2.40
CA ASP A 129 -12.58 12.13 -1.19
C ASP A 129 -13.78 11.21 -1.49
N ASP A 130 -14.67 11.58 -2.42
CA ASP A 130 -15.79 10.73 -2.85
C ASP A 130 -15.33 9.39 -3.43
N TYR A 131 -14.32 9.43 -4.32
CA TYR A 131 -13.77 8.21 -4.89
C TYR A 131 -13.04 7.38 -3.84
N LEU A 132 -12.30 8.01 -2.93
CA LEU A 132 -11.61 7.31 -1.85
C LEU A 132 -12.62 6.54 -0.98
N ARG A 133 -13.71 7.19 -0.58
CA ARG A 133 -14.81 6.60 0.17
C ARG A 133 -15.43 5.40 -0.55
N GLU A 134 -15.77 5.56 -1.84
CA GLU A 134 -16.36 4.50 -2.66
C GLU A 134 -15.41 3.32 -2.88
N ALA A 135 -14.13 3.60 -3.13
CA ALA A 135 -13.12 2.57 -3.33
C ALA A 135 -12.91 1.71 -2.07
N LEU A 136 -12.95 2.35 -0.89
CA LEU A 136 -12.77 1.70 0.41
C LEU A 136 -14.05 1.09 0.99
N ASP A 137 -15.21 1.36 0.38
CA ASP A 137 -16.53 0.90 0.85
C ASP A 137 -16.86 1.40 2.27
N ILE A 138 -16.58 2.68 2.54
CA ILE A 138 -16.79 3.33 3.84
C ILE A 138 -18.10 4.13 3.82
N ARG A 139 -18.89 4.04 4.91
CA ARG A 139 -20.12 4.83 5.09
C ARG A 139 -19.77 6.31 5.26
N ASN A 140 -20.61 7.21 4.72
CA ASN A 140 -20.35 8.66 4.76
C ASN A 140 -20.02 9.19 6.16
N GLU A 141 -20.82 8.80 7.17
CA GLU A 141 -20.64 9.25 8.55
C GLU A 141 -19.26 8.87 9.12
N ASP A 142 -18.82 7.64 8.87
CA ASP A 142 -17.51 7.17 9.33
C ASP A 142 -16.35 7.82 8.56
N PHE A 143 -16.61 8.21 7.31
CA PHE A 143 -15.61 8.77 6.41
C PHE A 143 -15.31 10.23 6.75
N ASP A 144 -16.32 11.04 7.08
CA ASP A 144 -16.15 12.44 7.47
C ASP A 144 -15.26 12.56 8.73
N ASP A 145 -15.50 11.71 9.72
CA ASP A 145 -14.67 11.61 10.92
C ASP A 145 -13.23 11.23 10.56
N PHE A 146 -13.05 10.25 9.68
CA PHE A 146 -11.74 9.76 9.25
C PHE A 146 -10.91 10.82 8.52
N ILE A 147 -11.47 11.51 7.52
CA ILE A 147 -10.70 12.49 6.71
C ILE A 147 -10.32 13.76 7.48
N SER A 148 -10.96 14.01 8.63
CA SER A 148 -10.66 15.13 9.51
C SER A 148 -9.43 14.90 10.40
N MET A 149 -8.92 13.66 10.46
CA MET A 149 -7.79 13.31 11.30
C MET A 149 -6.48 13.91 10.78
N THR A 150 -5.64 14.40 11.69
CA THR A 150 -4.28 14.88 11.40
C THR A 150 -3.20 13.95 11.94
N SER A 151 -3.54 13.16 12.97
CA SER A 151 -2.62 12.19 13.57
C SER A 151 -2.49 10.96 12.67
N PRO A 152 -1.29 10.65 12.16
CA PRO A 152 -1.04 9.49 11.29
C PRO A 152 -1.49 8.17 11.94
N TYR A 153 -1.16 7.97 13.21
CA TYR A 153 -1.51 6.77 13.98
C TYR A 153 -3.01 6.59 14.14
N GLN A 154 -3.72 7.65 14.53
CA GLN A 154 -5.17 7.57 14.68
C GLN A 154 -5.84 7.30 13.33
N ALA A 155 -5.34 7.90 12.26
CA ALA A 155 -5.85 7.70 10.91
C ALA A 155 -5.64 6.26 10.42
N VAL A 156 -4.45 5.66 10.59
CA VAL A 156 -4.23 4.25 10.22
C VAL A 156 -5.08 3.31 11.05
N ASP A 157 -5.16 3.49 12.36
CA ASP A 157 -5.92 2.63 13.24
C ASP A 157 -7.41 2.67 12.86
N LYS A 158 -7.95 3.89 12.70
CA LYS A 158 -9.33 4.09 12.27
C LYS A 158 -9.58 3.45 10.90
N LEU A 159 -8.69 3.68 9.92
CA LEU A 159 -8.87 3.10 8.59
C LEU A 159 -8.81 1.58 8.64
N SER A 160 -7.86 1.01 9.38
CA SER A 160 -7.69 -0.43 9.58
C SER A 160 -8.96 -1.07 10.15
N GLU A 161 -9.61 -0.41 11.11
CA GLU A 161 -10.91 -0.83 11.64
C GLU A 161 -12.02 -0.78 10.58
N LEU A 162 -12.12 0.33 9.85
CA LEU A 162 -13.17 0.54 8.84
C LEU A 162 -13.09 -0.47 7.70
N VAL A 163 -11.89 -0.73 7.18
CA VAL A 163 -11.69 -1.67 6.07
C VAL A 163 -11.44 -3.10 6.55
N ARG A 164 -11.34 -3.32 7.87
CA ARG A 164 -11.06 -4.62 8.52
C ARG A 164 -9.78 -5.27 7.97
N MET A 165 -8.72 -4.48 7.84
CA MET A 165 -7.41 -4.95 7.39
C MET A 165 -6.31 -4.40 8.29
N SER A 166 -5.18 -5.08 8.33
CA SER A 166 -3.98 -4.56 9.01
C SER A 166 -3.19 -3.73 8.02
N LEU A 167 -3.30 -2.41 8.14
CA LEU A 167 -2.58 -1.47 7.27
C LEU A 167 -1.24 -1.04 7.88
N TRP A 168 -1.05 -1.27 9.18
CA TRP A 168 0.22 -1.09 9.87
C TRP A 168 0.99 -2.42 9.86
N SER A 169 1.67 -2.72 8.76
CA SER A 169 2.42 -3.96 8.62
C SER A 169 3.61 -3.76 7.67
N ASP A 170 4.73 -4.38 8.02
CA ASP A 170 6.01 -4.30 7.32
C ASP A 170 6.54 -5.73 7.11
N ALA A 171 7.17 -5.98 5.96
CA ALA A 171 7.79 -7.26 5.64
C ALA A 171 8.92 -7.61 6.65
N GLU A 172 9.66 -6.60 7.12
CA GLU A 172 10.72 -6.77 8.11
C GLU A 172 10.22 -7.31 9.45
N TRP A 173 8.92 -7.19 9.75
CA TRP A 173 8.34 -7.66 11.01
C TRP A 173 7.94 -9.13 10.98
N ILE A 174 7.76 -9.75 9.82
CA ILE A 174 7.34 -11.16 9.68
C ILE A 174 8.25 -12.16 10.44
N PRO A 175 9.59 -11.99 10.46
CA PRO A 175 10.46 -12.83 11.27
C PRO A 175 10.31 -12.64 12.78
N HIS A 176 9.65 -11.57 13.23
CA HIS A 176 9.57 -11.18 14.64
C HIS A 176 8.14 -11.22 15.21
N GLU A 177 7.12 -11.11 14.36
CA GLU A 177 5.71 -11.07 14.73
C GLU A 177 4.97 -12.34 14.27
N GLU A 178 4.52 -13.14 15.23
CA GLU A 178 3.81 -14.40 14.98
C GLU A 178 2.51 -14.17 14.21
N SER A 179 1.75 -13.13 14.56
CA SER A 179 0.48 -12.78 13.91
C SER A 179 0.64 -12.46 12.42
N LEU A 180 1.74 -11.82 12.02
CA LEU A 180 2.03 -11.56 10.61
C LEU A 180 2.46 -12.83 9.90
N ARG A 181 3.29 -13.66 10.54
CA ARG A 181 3.76 -14.92 9.97
C ARG A 181 2.63 -15.92 9.70
N GLU A 182 1.62 -15.97 10.56
CA GLU A 182 0.46 -16.84 10.36
C GLU A 182 -0.46 -16.35 9.22
N ARG A 183 -0.48 -15.04 8.97
CA ARG A 183 -1.39 -14.41 8.00
C ARG A 183 -0.81 -14.30 6.60
N PHE A 184 0.50 -14.13 6.49
CA PHE A 184 1.18 -13.89 5.23
C PHE A 184 1.94 -15.13 4.78
N GLU A 185 1.66 -15.56 3.55
CA GLU A 185 2.40 -16.62 2.89
C GLU A 185 3.50 -16.02 2.02
N LYS A 186 4.68 -16.62 2.06
CA LYS A 186 5.83 -16.19 1.27
C LYS A 186 5.76 -16.80 -0.14
N TYR A 187 5.82 -15.94 -1.15
CA TYR A 187 5.92 -16.32 -2.56
C TYR A 187 7.27 -15.86 -3.11
N GLU A 188 7.93 -16.79 -3.80
CA GLU A 188 9.23 -16.56 -4.41
C GLU A 188 9.04 -16.53 -5.93
N PHE A 189 9.44 -15.42 -6.56
CA PHE A 189 9.35 -15.20 -8.01
C PHE A 189 10.74 -15.17 -8.65
#